data_AF-A0A453D3M1-F1
#
_entry.id   AF-A0A453D3M1-F1
#
_cell.length_a   1.000
_cell.length_b   1.000
_cell.length_c   1.000
_cell.angle_alpha   90.00
_cell.angle_beta   90.00
_cell.angle_gamma   90.00
#
_symmetry.space_group_name_H-M   'P 1'
#
loop_
_entity.id
_entity.type
_entity.pdbx_description
1 polymer ?
#
loop_
_entity_poly.entity_id
_entity_poly.type
_entity_poly.pdbx_seq_one_letter_code
_entity_poly.pdbx_strand_id
1 'polypeptide(L)'
;SKPENQKGLVDTIVAGESRGDRIGKRIVLPRTFPGGDRDMQRRLLDAMAIVQRWGKPDYFITMTCNPYWEEITHNLMPGQLPQDRPDLVTRVYKAKQRDMMDLLSKGKHFGEVAAYVHVTEFQKRGLPHEHILLIMKTNSKLASPDDYDRVISAEIPDKEKHPVLHDLVVKHM
;
A
#
# COMPACT_ATOMS: atom_id res chain seq x y z
N SER A 1 12.12 -16.90 -28.07
CA SER A 1 13.02 -15.94 -28.73
C SER A 1 12.76 -14.55 -28.14
N LYS A 2 13.76 -13.95 -27.47
CA LYS A 2 13.80 -12.47 -27.35
C LYS A 2 14.24 -11.90 -28.72
N PRO A 3 13.77 -10.71 -29.09
CA PRO A 3 14.50 -9.46 -28.83
C PRO A 3 13.58 -8.37 -28.24
N GLU A 4 13.98 -7.59 -27.25
CA GLU A 4 14.68 -6.30 -27.39
C GLU A 4 13.96 -5.29 -28.29
N ASN A 5 13.29 -4.30 -27.68
CA ASN A 5 13.35 -2.91 -28.16
C ASN A 5 12.99 -1.94 -27.02
N GLN A 6 14.04 -1.38 -26.43
CA GLN A 6 14.03 -0.24 -25.53
C GLN A 6 14.09 1.02 -26.42
N LYS A 7 12.98 1.76 -26.55
CA LYS A 7 12.91 3.22 -26.80
C LYS A 7 11.52 3.63 -27.28
N GLY A 8 10.97 4.65 -26.63
CA GLY A 8 9.97 5.55 -27.23
C GLY A 8 8.52 5.29 -26.84
N LEU A 9 8.10 5.79 -25.67
CA LEU A 9 6.79 6.44 -25.52
C LEU A 9 6.77 7.30 -24.24
N VAL A 10 7.71 8.24 -24.17
CA VAL A 10 7.46 9.49 -23.44
C VAL A 10 6.94 10.44 -24.51
N ASP A 11 5.75 11.00 -24.31
CA ASP A 11 5.19 12.22 -24.95
C ASP A 11 3.65 12.10 -25.06
N THR A 12 2.82 13.10 -24.84
CA THR A 12 2.89 14.51 -24.43
C THR A 12 1.42 14.87 -24.19
N ILE A 13 1.06 15.49 -23.07
CA ILE A 13 -0.22 16.23 -23.00
C ILE A 13 0.02 17.58 -22.33
N VAL A 14 0.53 18.53 -23.12
CA VAL A 14 0.13 19.94 -23.00
C VAL A 14 0.04 20.49 -24.42
N ALA A 15 -1.02 21.26 -24.68
CA ALA A 15 -1.36 21.98 -25.89
C ALA A 15 -2.03 21.14 -27.00
N GLY A 16 -3.29 21.46 -27.25
CA GLY A 16 -4.13 20.82 -28.25
C GLY A 16 -3.59 20.95 -29.66
N GLU A 17 -3.52 19.83 -30.37
CA GLU A 17 -3.43 19.79 -31.82
C GLU A 17 -4.68 19.12 -32.40
N SER A 18 -5.41 19.91 -33.19
CA SER A 18 -6.67 19.59 -33.86
C SER A 18 -6.46 19.16 -35.31
N ARG A 19 -5.55 18.21 -35.58
CA ARG A 19 -5.37 17.62 -36.92
C ARG A 19 -5.28 16.10 -36.83
N GLY A 20 -6.29 15.43 -37.40
CA GLY A 20 -6.52 14.00 -37.29
C GLY A 20 -6.25 13.25 -38.58
N ASP A 21 -4.99 13.15 -39.02
CA ASP A 21 -4.65 12.37 -40.21
C ASP A 21 -3.52 11.33 -40.06
N ARG A 22 -2.79 11.27 -38.92
CA ARG A 22 -1.71 10.25 -38.74
C ARG A 22 -1.45 9.74 -37.31
N ILE A 23 -2.48 9.43 -36.52
CA ILE A 23 -2.27 8.89 -35.17
C ILE A 23 -3.05 7.59 -35.00
N GLY A 24 -2.35 6.54 -34.56
CA GLY A 24 -2.89 5.20 -34.31
C GLY A 24 -4.15 5.23 -33.44
N LYS A 25 -4.97 4.17 -33.55
CA LYS A 25 -6.24 4.05 -32.82
C LYS A 25 -6.06 4.44 -31.36
N ARG A 26 -6.71 5.52 -30.93
CA ARG A 26 -6.79 5.92 -29.52
C ARG A 26 -7.63 4.89 -28.78
N ILE A 27 -6.99 3.85 -28.26
CA ILE A 27 -7.63 2.87 -27.39
C ILE A 27 -7.74 3.52 -26.01
N VAL A 28 -8.92 4.05 -25.71
CA VAL A 28 -9.21 4.58 -24.38
C VAL A 28 -9.67 3.43 -23.50
N LEU A 29 -8.83 3.06 -22.53
CA LEU A 29 -9.20 2.01 -21.58
C LEU A 29 -10.42 2.44 -20.76
N PRO A 30 -11.37 1.53 -20.51
CA PRO A 30 -12.55 1.82 -19.71
C PRO A 30 -12.17 2.09 -18.25
N ARG A 31 -13.03 2.82 -17.53
CA ARG A 31 -12.86 3.08 -16.08
C ARG A 31 -12.78 1.81 -15.23
N THR A 32 -13.20 0.67 -15.77
CA THR A 32 -13.16 -0.64 -15.10
C THR A 32 -11.80 -1.32 -15.22
N PHE A 33 -10.87 -0.81 -16.03
CA PHE A 33 -9.53 -1.35 -16.14
C PHE A 33 -8.69 -0.91 -14.92
N PRO A 34 -8.33 -1.83 -14.00
CA PRO A 34 -7.61 -1.46 -12.80
C PRO A 34 -6.24 -0.88 -13.13
N GLY A 35 -5.87 0.23 -12.49
CA GLY A 35 -4.57 0.88 -12.68
C GLY A 35 -4.42 1.72 -13.95
N GLY A 36 -5.46 1.85 -14.78
CA GLY A 36 -5.47 2.82 -15.88
C GLY A 36 -5.76 4.24 -15.39
N ASP A 37 -5.40 5.26 -16.18
CA ASP A 37 -5.55 6.69 -15.81
C ASP A 37 -6.93 7.04 -15.26
N ARG A 38 -7.99 6.51 -15.89
CA ARG A 38 -9.38 6.78 -15.51
C ARG A 38 -9.80 6.08 -14.22
N ASP A 39 -9.26 4.89 -13.94
CA ASP A 39 -9.47 4.18 -12.68
C ASP A 39 -8.75 4.92 -11.54
N MET A 40 -7.49 5.31 -11.78
CA MET A 40 -6.70 6.10 -10.82
C MET A 40 -7.34 7.46 -10.52
N GLN A 41 -7.81 8.19 -11.54
CA GLN A 41 -8.55 9.45 -11.35
C GLN A 41 -9.83 9.24 -10.51
N ARG A 42 -10.57 8.16 -10.75
CA ARG A 42 -11.77 7.85 -9.97
C ARG A 42 -11.41 7.57 -8.50
N ARG A 43 -10.42 6.72 -8.25
CA ARG A 43 -9.96 6.40 -6.88
C ARG A 43 -9.52 7.65 -6.13
N LEU A 44 -8.81 8.56 -6.81
CA LEU A 44 -8.44 9.85 -6.25
C LEU A 44 -9.66 10.68 -5.86
N LEU A 45 -10.64 10.81 -6.75
CA LEU A 45 -11.87 11.56 -6.47
C LEU A 45 -12.68 10.93 -5.33
N ASP A 46 -12.78 9.61 -5.28
CA ASP A 46 -13.45 8.88 -4.19
C ASP A 46 -12.73 9.13 -2.85
N ALA A 47 -11.40 9.09 -2.83
CA ALA A 47 -10.60 9.43 -1.65
C ALA A 47 -10.79 10.90 -1.23
N MET A 48 -10.80 11.84 -2.18
CA MET A 48 -11.06 13.25 -1.91
C MET A 48 -12.46 13.48 -1.33
N ALA A 49 -13.48 12.77 -1.81
CA ALA A 49 -14.84 12.84 -1.25
C ALA A 49 -14.89 12.34 0.20
N ILE A 50 -14.14 11.27 0.52
CA ILE A 50 -13.99 10.78 1.90
C ILE A 50 -13.33 11.85 2.78
N VAL A 51 -12.22 12.43 2.33
CA VAL A 51 -11.51 13.50 3.06
C VAL A 51 -12.38 14.74 3.23
N GLN A 52 -13.15 15.13 2.22
CA GLN A 52 -14.08 16.26 2.31
C GLN A 52 -15.17 16.02 3.36
N ARG A 53 -15.65 14.78 3.47
CA ARG A 53 -16.73 14.42 4.41
C ARG A 53 -16.24 14.25 5.84
N TRP A 54 -15.08 13.62 6.03
CA TRP A 54 -14.60 13.17 7.35
C TRP A 54 -13.40 13.98 7.87
N GLY A 55 -12.84 14.85 7.06
CA GLY A 55 -11.65 15.64 7.36
C GLY A 55 -10.36 15.01 6.85
N LYS A 56 -9.24 15.69 7.10
CA LYS A 56 -7.91 15.19 6.71
C LYS A 56 -7.55 13.88 7.44
N PRO A 57 -6.73 13.02 6.83
CA PRO A 57 -6.13 11.88 7.52
C PRO A 57 -5.30 12.30 8.74
N ASP A 58 -5.32 11.46 9.77
CA ASP A 58 -4.52 11.61 11.00
C ASP A 58 -3.32 10.65 11.01
N TYR A 59 -3.45 9.46 10.40
CA TYR A 59 -2.36 8.50 10.25
C TYR A 59 -2.10 8.17 8.78
N PHE A 60 -0.81 8.03 8.45
CA PHE A 60 -0.34 7.43 7.22
C PHE A 60 0.50 6.21 7.56
N ILE A 61 -0.01 5.02 7.22
CA ILE A 61 0.57 3.74 7.58
C ILE A 61 0.96 3.01 6.30
N THR A 62 2.13 2.39 6.32
CA THR A 62 2.58 1.55 5.21
C THR A 62 2.75 0.10 5.66
N MET A 63 2.42 -0.84 4.79
CA MET A 63 2.66 -2.26 5.01
C MET A 63 3.41 -2.83 3.81
N THR A 64 4.65 -3.27 4.03
CA THR A 64 5.49 -3.87 2.99
C THR A 64 5.43 -5.39 3.07
N CYS A 65 5.25 -6.05 1.92
CA CYS A 65 5.32 -7.49 1.85
C CYS A 65 6.74 -8.00 2.15
N ASN A 66 6.86 -8.95 3.08
CA ASN A 66 8.09 -9.72 3.26
C ASN A 66 7.94 -11.10 2.57
N PRO A 67 8.69 -11.38 1.49
CA PRO A 67 8.59 -12.65 0.78
C PRO A 67 9.10 -13.85 1.60
N TYR A 68 9.79 -13.60 2.72
CA TYR A 68 10.36 -14.61 3.62
C TYR A 68 9.53 -14.84 4.88
N TRP A 69 8.26 -14.43 4.88
CA TRP A 69 7.33 -14.87 5.93
C TRP A 69 7.25 -16.39 5.96
N GLU A 70 7.12 -16.96 7.16
CA GLU A 70 7.12 -18.40 7.40
C GLU A 70 6.00 -19.12 6.64
N GLU A 71 4.84 -18.47 6.48
CA GLU A 71 3.72 -19.02 5.71
C GLU A 71 4.07 -19.18 4.22
N ILE A 72 5.01 -18.39 3.70
CA ILE A 72 5.52 -18.52 2.33
C ILE A 72 6.59 -19.60 2.31
N THR A 73 7.64 -19.46 3.13
CA THR A 73 8.83 -20.33 3.06
C THR A 73 8.51 -21.79 3.38
N HIS A 74 7.61 -22.08 4.33
CA HIS A 74 7.17 -23.44 4.65
C HIS A 74 6.34 -24.10 3.52
N ASN A 75 5.79 -23.32 2.60
CA ASN A 75 4.96 -23.79 1.49
C ASN A 75 5.67 -23.75 0.13
N LEU A 76 6.99 -23.51 0.11
CA LEU A 76 7.83 -23.63 -1.08
C LEU A 76 8.29 -25.07 -1.27
N MET A 77 8.34 -25.53 -2.53
CA MET A 77 8.97 -26.80 -2.86
C MET A 77 10.50 -26.69 -2.78
N PRO A 78 11.24 -27.80 -2.60
CA PRO A 78 12.70 -27.78 -2.60
C PRO A 78 13.26 -27.07 -3.83
N GLY A 79 14.12 -26.07 -3.61
CA GLY A 79 14.74 -25.26 -4.67
C GLY A 79 13.89 -24.12 -5.22
N GLN A 80 12.62 -23.96 -4.81
CA GLN A 80 11.82 -22.79 -5.17
C GLN A 80 12.19 -21.58 -4.31
N LEU A 81 12.22 -20.42 -4.95
CA LEU A 81 12.28 -19.12 -4.31
C LEU A 81 10.88 -18.51 -4.21
N PRO A 82 10.63 -17.57 -3.28
CA PRO A 82 9.35 -16.84 -3.22
C PRO A 82 8.96 -16.18 -4.55
N GLN A 83 9.96 -15.76 -5.34
CA GLN A 83 9.77 -15.14 -6.65
C GLN A 83 9.17 -16.11 -7.68
N ASP A 84 9.37 -17.41 -7.51
CA ASP A 84 8.82 -18.45 -8.38
C ASP A 84 7.34 -18.75 -8.07
N ARG A 85 6.84 -18.26 -6.93
CA ARG A 85 5.47 -18.47 -6.44
C ARG A 85 4.77 -17.15 -6.08
N PRO A 86 4.60 -16.23 -7.05
CA PRO A 86 3.94 -14.94 -6.81
C PRO A 86 2.48 -15.09 -6.36
N ASP A 87 1.82 -16.19 -6.72
CA ASP A 87 0.48 -16.55 -6.24
C ASP A 87 0.46 -16.76 -4.73
N LEU A 88 1.45 -17.50 -4.19
CA LEU A 88 1.58 -17.78 -2.76
C LEU A 88 1.89 -16.49 -1.99
N VAL A 89 2.86 -15.72 -2.47
CA VAL A 89 3.24 -14.42 -1.88
C VAL A 89 2.02 -13.50 -1.79
N THR A 90 1.28 -13.35 -2.89
CA THR A 90 0.10 -12.48 -2.95
C THR A 90 -1.01 -12.95 -2.01
N ARG A 91 -1.23 -14.26 -1.90
CA ARG A 91 -2.25 -14.83 -0.98
C ARG A 91 -1.90 -14.58 0.48
N VAL A 92 -0.66 -14.84 0.88
CA VAL A 92 -0.19 -14.59 2.25
C VAL A 92 -0.24 -13.10 2.57
N TYR A 93 0.22 -12.25 1.64
CA TYR A 93 0.11 -10.80 1.77
C TYR A 93 -1.34 -10.37 1.98
N LYS A 94 -2.27 -10.85 1.16
CA LYS A 94 -3.69 -10.46 1.26
C LYS A 94 -4.31 -10.87 2.60
N ALA A 95 -3.92 -12.03 3.14
CA ALA A 95 -4.35 -12.45 4.46
C ALA A 95 -3.84 -11.48 5.54
N LYS A 96 -2.53 -11.21 5.58
CA LYS A 96 -1.92 -10.27 6.53
C LYS A 96 -2.45 -8.84 6.38
N GLN A 97 -2.75 -8.42 5.15
CA GLN A 97 -3.33 -7.11 4.84
C GLN A 97 -4.75 -6.98 5.44
N ARG A 98 -5.56 -8.03 5.35
CA ARG A 98 -6.88 -8.06 6.00
C ARG A 98 -6.76 -8.01 7.52
N ASP A 99 -5.84 -8.77 8.08
CA ASP A 99 -5.62 -8.80 9.52
C ASP A 99 -5.12 -7.45 10.03
N MET A 100 -4.26 -6.76 9.28
CA MET A 100 -3.83 -5.39 9.55
C MET A 100 -5.01 -4.42 9.50
N MET A 101 -5.88 -4.49 8.48
CA MET A 101 -7.06 -3.61 8.40
C MET A 101 -8.02 -3.84 9.57
N ASP A 102 -8.18 -5.09 10.03
CA ASP A 102 -8.98 -5.42 11.20
C ASP A 102 -8.34 -4.89 12.49
N LEU A 103 -7.02 -5.02 12.64
CA LEU A 103 -6.27 -4.43 13.77
C LEU A 103 -6.47 -2.91 13.85
N LEU A 104 -6.34 -2.22 12.72
CA LEU A 104 -6.45 -0.76 12.65
C LEU A 104 -7.88 -0.26 12.85
N SER A 105 -8.87 -0.92 12.25
CA SER A 105 -10.26 -0.44 12.25
C SER A 105 -11.12 -0.98 13.39
N LYS A 106 -10.85 -2.21 13.86
CA LYS A 106 -11.65 -2.90 14.89
C LYS A 106 -10.93 -3.01 16.23
N GLY A 107 -9.60 -3.14 16.21
CA GLY A 107 -8.79 -3.33 17.42
C GLY A 107 -8.76 -2.11 18.35
N LYS A 108 -9.12 -0.92 17.86
CA LYS A 108 -9.12 0.36 18.60
C LYS A 108 -7.78 0.71 19.26
N HIS A 109 -6.66 0.12 18.82
CA HIS A 109 -5.32 0.38 19.36
C HIS A 109 -4.90 1.84 19.19
N PHE A 110 -5.29 2.47 18.09
CA PHE A 110 -5.06 3.89 17.80
C PHE A 110 -6.26 4.77 18.15
N GLY A 111 -7.31 4.21 18.76
CA GLY A 111 -8.62 4.83 18.96
C GLY A 111 -9.64 4.47 17.88
N GLU A 112 -10.74 5.24 17.80
CA GLU A 112 -11.83 4.95 16.87
C GLU A 112 -11.62 5.58 15.49
N VAL A 113 -11.58 4.75 14.46
CA VAL A 113 -11.51 5.16 13.06
C VAL A 113 -12.90 5.62 12.59
N ALA A 114 -12.98 6.82 12.02
CA ALA A 114 -14.19 7.36 11.39
C ALA A 114 -14.31 6.93 9.91
N ALA A 115 -13.19 6.98 9.20
CA ALA A 115 -13.07 6.53 7.82
C ALA A 115 -11.62 6.13 7.50
N TYR A 116 -11.42 5.38 6.43
CA TYR A 116 -10.08 5.05 5.94
C TYR A 116 -10.08 4.97 4.40
N VAL A 117 -8.90 5.15 3.82
CA VAL A 117 -8.61 4.91 2.41
C VAL A 117 -7.35 4.06 2.35
N HIS A 118 -7.30 3.07 1.47
CA HIS A 118 -6.08 2.32 1.26
C HIS A 118 -5.87 1.98 -0.22
N VAL A 119 -4.61 1.83 -0.61
CA VAL A 119 -4.22 1.38 -1.96
C VAL A 119 -3.07 0.38 -1.85
N THR A 120 -3.21 -0.71 -2.58
CA THR A 120 -2.13 -1.67 -2.79
C THR A 120 -1.40 -1.31 -4.07
N GLU A 121 -0.11 -1.04 -3.95
CA GLU A 121 0.81 -0.81 -5.06
C GLU A 121 1.83 -1.95 -5.13
N PHE A 122 2.41 -2.18 -6.31
CA PHE A 122 3.47 -3.18 -6.47
C PHE A 122 4.81 -2.47 -6.58
N GLN A 123 5.67 -2.66 -5.57
CA GLN A 123 7.02 -2.09 -5.55
C GLN A 123 7.93 -2.72 -6.61
N LYS A 124 9.12 -2.15 -6.79
CA LYS A 124 10.18 -2.75 -7.64
C LYS A 124 10.39 -4.20 -7.20
N ARG A 125 10.40 -5.13 -8.17
CA ARG A 125 10.37 -6.61 -8.02
C ARG A 125 8.97 -7.24 -7.84
N GLY A 126 7.89 -6.45 -7.96
CA GLY A 126 6.52 -6.97 -8.01
C GLY A 126 5.98 -7.41 -6.66
N LEU A 127 6.55 -6.93 -5.55
CA LEU A 127 6.02 -7.21 -4.21
C LEU A 127 4.92 -6.21 -3.85
N PRO A 128 3.79 -6.67 -3.28
CA PRO A 128 2.75 -5.78 -2.81
C PRO A 128 3.21 -4.86 -1.67
N HIS A 129 2.69 -3.63 -1.67
CA HIS A 129 2.91 -2.62 -0.66
C HIS A 129 1.61 -1.85 -0.46
N GLU A 130 1.23 -1.64 0.80
CA GLU A 130 -0.01 -0.94 1.14
C GLU A 130 0.32 0.48 1.59
N HIS A 131 -0.46 1.44 1.12
CA HIS A 131 -0.58 2.76 1.69
C HIS A 131 -1.97 2.89 2.33
N ILE A 132 -2.03 3.19 3.62
CA ILE A 132 -3.27 3.28 4.39
C ILE A 132 -3.35 4.68 5.02
N LEU A 133 -4.46 5.36 4.80
CA LEU A 133 -4.82 6.61 5.44
C LEU A 133 -5.96 6.35 6.41
N LEU A 134 -5.79 6.73 7.68
CA LEU A 134 -6.85 6.67 8.69
C LEU A 134 -7.32 8.07 9.03
N ILE A 135 -8.63 8.26 9.08
CA ILE A 135 -9.28 9.47 9.60
C ILE A 135 -9.98 9.07 10.90
N MET A 136 -9.56 9.67 12.01
CA MET A 136 -9.99 9.30 13.35
C MET A 136 -11.20 10.14 13.79
N LYS A 137 -12.04 9.57 14.65
CA LYS A 137 -13.10 10.34 15.33
C LYS A 137 -12.49 11.40 16.23
N THR A 138 -13.22 12.49 16.46
CA THR A 138 -12.75 13.65 17.24
C THR A 138 -12.09 13.28 18.57
N ASN A 139 -12.68 12.36 19.34
CA ASN A 139 -12.17 11.93 20.65
C ASN A 139 -11.01 10.94 20.58
N SER A 140 -10.56 10.59 19.38
CA SER A 140 -9.45 9.67 19.11
C SER A 140 -8.32 10.33 18.31
N LYS A 141 -8.42 11.63 18.03
CA LYS A 141 -7.34 12.38 17.38
C LYS A 141 -6.22 12.65 18.38
N LEU A 142 -4.98 12.56 17.91
CA LEU A 142 -3.80 12.94 18.69
C LEU A 142 -3.73 14.47 18.76
N ALA A 143 -3.62 15.03 19.97
CA ALA A 143 -3.66 16.48 20.17
C ALA A 143 -2.46 17.02 20.94
N SER A 144 -1.70 16.16 21.63
CA SER A 144 -0.53 16.52 22.43
C SER A 144 0.70 15.70 22.02
N PRO A 145 1.93 16.19 22.27
CA PRO A 145 3.16 15.41 22.09
C PRO A 145 3.10 14.02 22.73
N ASP A 146 2.62 13.94 23.97
CA ASP A 146 2.47 12.69 24.71
C ASP A 146 1.55 11.68 24.00
N ASP A 147 0.52 12.15 23.28
CA ASP A 147 -0.34 11.28 22.47
C ASP A 147 0.44 10.63 21.33
N TYR A 148 1.35 11.38 20.67
CA TYR A 148 2.19 10.88 19.58
C TYR A 148 3.24 9.88 20.12
N ASP A 149 3.91 10.22 21.21
CA ASP A 149 4.96 9.38 21.82
C ASP A 149 4.41 8.03 22.29
N ARG A 150 3.12 7.97 22.64
CA ARG A 150 2.45 6.71 23.00
C ARG A 150 2.27 5.75 21.83
N VAL A 151 2.16 6.26 20.60
CA VAL A 151 1.77 5.45 19.42
C VAL A 151 2.85 5.36 18.34
N ILE A 152 3.86 6.23 18.38
CA ILE A 152 5.00 6.24 17.47
C ILE A 152 6.28 6.18 18.31
N SER A 153 7.16 5.26 17.96
CA SER A 153 8.53 5.25 18.45
C SER A 153 9.48 4.95 17.30
N ALA A 154 10.63 5.62 17.31
CA ALA A 154 11.74 5.38 16.39
C ALA A 154 12.92 4.67 17.09
N GLU A 155 12.72 4.21 18.32
CA GLU A 155 13.73 3.54 19.13
C GLU A 155 13.66 2.02 18.95
N ILE A 156 14.82 1.36 19.02
CA ILE A 156 14.86 -0.10 19.12
C ILE A 156 14.31 -0.47 20.51
N PRO A 157 13.32 -1.39 20.61
CA PRO A 157 12.76 -1.80 21.90
C PRO A 157 13.85 -2.31 22.84
N ASP A 158 13.78 -1.98 24.13
CA ASP A 158 14.75 -2.45 25.11
C ASP A 158 14.80 -3.99 25.17
N LYS A 159 16.00 -4.56 25.06
CA LYS A 159 16.20 -6.01 24.99
C LYS A 159 15.78 -6.75 26.26
N GLU A 160 15.94 -6.14 27.43
CA GLU A 160 15.62 -6.76 28.71
C GLU A 160 14.12 -6.66 29.00
N LYS A 161 13.48 -5.54 28.65
CA LYS A 161 12.04 -5.31 28.89
C LYS A 161 11.15 -5.95 27.82
N HIS A 162 11.60 -5.94 26.57
CA HIS A 162 10.82 -6.37 25.41
C HIS A 162 11.65 -7.25 24.45
N PRO A 163 12.18 -8.39 24.91
CA PRO A 163 13.12 -9.21 24.14
C PRO A 163 12.56 -9.65 22.77
N VAL A 164 11.29 -10.06 22.73
CA VAL A 164 10.64 -10.51 21.49
C VAL A 164 10.50 -9.38 20.47
N LEU A 165 10.08 -8.19 20.92
CA LEU A 165 9.94 -7.03 20.03
C LEU A 165 11.30 -6.54 19.55
N HIS A 166 12.30 -6.50 20.43
CA HIS A 166 13.67 -6.17 20.08
C HIS A 166 14.19 -7.09 18.96
N ASP A 167 14.08 -8.40 19.14
CA ASP A 167 14.58 -9.37 18.16
C ASP A 167 13.85 -9.28 16.81
N LEU A 168 12.54 -9.04 16.82
CA LEU A 168 11.77 -8.82 15.59
C LEU A 168 12.19 -7.54 14.87
N VAL A 169 12.36 -6.43 15.60
CA VAL A 169 12.79 -5.15 15.03
C VAL A 169 14.19 -5.27 14.45
N VAL A 170 15.15 -5.83 15.19
CA VAL A 170 16.54 -6.01 14.72
C VAL A 170 16.63 -6.96 13.53
N LYS A 171 15.75 -7.96 13.44
CA LYS A 171 15.73 -8.90 12.31
C LYS A 171 15.18 -8.26 11.01
N HIS A 172 14.35 -7.23 11.12
CA HIS A 172 13.55 -6.72 10.00
C HIS A 172 13.79 -5.24 9.65
N MET A 173 14.52 -4.48 10.47
CA MET A 173 15.14 -3.19 10.11
C MET A 173 16.51 -3.41 9.45
#